data_AF-A0A1I8MG88-F1
#
_entry.id   AF-A0A1I8MG88-F1
#
_cell.length_a   1.000
_cell.length_b   1.000
_cell.length_c   1.000
_cell.angle_alpha   90.00
_cell.angle_beta   90.00
_cell.angle_gamma   90.00
#
_symmetry.space_group_name_H-M   'P 1'
#
loop_
_entity.id
_entity.type
_entity.pdbx_description
1 polymer ?
#
loop_
_entity_poly.entity_id
_entity_poly.type
_entity_poly.pdbx_seq_one_letter_code
_entity_poly.pdbx_strand_id
1 'polypeptide(L)'
;MFSSHQSLKRKTPCPGINREEFIEHLVEEYYTTTNVEAQEQVTANLANFAYDPINWEYLKKKEAAQLFLELLRSNNDRLKLHGIAGLSNISLDHEISLHLSNSVNFKIIQELLLNSQNTEILLNCCTIIYQLLNNQQGERGDILSRDTVKRIQHINSQYKNNKRLANISELLLLDFCRRYEFTEEPANSSFFKICLSTTPAAQQKPIKLVKIFSQQDLDNFSRLTGDPNPIHSNSIPEESRMVHGAFLNAIIAGLIGTHFPPGTIVLEQSFKFPKPCRINVECEFLIRTQNERKISTVTYECKQGDNVVFEGLAKLLISNNKLGK
;
A
#
# COMPACT_ATOMS: atom_id res chain seq x y z
N MET A 1 -9.33 -14.89 21.81
CA MET A 1 -10.23 -16.01 22.15
C MET A 1 -11.64 -15.50 21.95
N PHE A 2 -12.34 -15.97 20.92
CA PHE A 2 -13.67 -15.45 20.52
C PHE A 2 -14.79 -16.09 21.35
N SER A 3 -15.86 -15.35 21.61
CA SER A 3 -16.99 -15.82 22.40
C SER A 3 -17.98 -16.61 21.54
N SER A 4 -18.70 -17.56 22.16
CA SER A 4 -19.84 -18.23 21.54
C SER A 4 -21.16 -17.71 22.10
N HIS A 5 -22.25 -17.80 21.33
CA HIS A 5 -23.59 -17.44 21.79
C HIS A 5 -23.99 -18.16 23.09
N GLN A 6 -23.58 -19.42 23.27
CA GLN A 6 -23.83 -20.18 24.50
C GLN A 6 -23.06 -19.61 25.70
N SER A 7 -21.80 -19.18 25.51
CA SER A 7 -21.00 -18.55 26.56
C SER A 7 -21.58 -17.19 26.98
N LEU A 8 -22.03 -16.40 25.99
CA LEU A 8 -22.68 -15.10 26.24
C LEU A 8 -23.98 -15.27 27.04
N LYS A 9 -24.86 -16.20 26.65
CA LYS A 9 -26.10 -16.48 27.39
C LYS A 9 -25.87 -16.91 28.83
N ARG A 10 -24.78 -17.64 29.11
CA ARG A 10 -24.41 -18.03 30.49
C ARG A 10 -23.89 -16.87 31.33
N LYS A 11 -23.27 -15.87 30.70
CA LYS A 11 -22.69 -14.68 31.37
C LYS A 11 -23.68 -13.54 31.55
N THR A 12 -24.84 -13.57 30.88
CA THR A 12 -25.92 -12.61 31.08
C THR A 12 -26.92 -13.16 32.12
N PRO A 13 -26.83 -12.77 33.41
CA PRO A 13 -27.81 -13.22 34.41
C PRO A 13 -29.19 -12.61 34.11
N CYS A 14 -30.30 -13.33 34.33
CA CYS A 14 -31.63 -12.72 34.36
C CYS A 14 -31.75 -11.77 35.56
N PRO A 15 -32.28 -10.53 35.42
CA PRO A 15 -33.03 -9.96 34.29
C PRO A 15 -32.17 -9.06 33.37
N GLY A 16 -30.99 -9.51 32.99
CA GLY A 16 -30.01 -8.73 32.22
C GLY A 16 -30.49 -8.36 30.82
N ILE A 17 -30.07 -7.17 30.38
CA ILE A 17 -30.32 -6.60 29.06
C ILE A 17 -29.68 -7.49 27.98
N ASN A 18 -30.34 -7.68 26.84
CA ASN A 18 -29.76 -8.45 25.74
C ASN A 18 -28.52 -7.72 25.18
N ARG A 19 -27.54 -8.45 24.64
CA ARG A 19 -26.31 -7.87 24.09
C ARG A 19 -26.58 -6.79 23.04
N GLU A 20 -27.57 -6.99 22.17
CA GLU A 20 -27.93 -6.02 21.13
C GLU A 20 -28.44 -4.71 21.76
N GLU A 21 -29.41 -4.79 22.67
CA GLU A 21 -29.96 -3.65 23.41
C GLU A 21 -28.88 -2.94 24.26
N PHE A 22 -27.93 -3.69 24.82
CA PHE A 22 -26.83 -3.09 25.57
C PHE A 22 -25.91 -2.27 24.67
N ILE A 23 -25.58 -2.76 23.48
CA ILE A 23 -24.78 -2.01 22.50
C ILE A 23 -25.56 -0.77 22.03
N GLU A 24 -26.86 -0.89 21.81
CA GLU A 24 -27.75 0.24 21.49
C GLU A 24 -27.69 1.33 22.56
N HIS A 25 -27.91 0.97 23.84
CA HIS A 25 -27.85 1.94 24.93
C HIS A 25 -26.49 2.62 25.04
N LEU A 26 -25.37 1.94 24.72
CA LEU A 26 -24.05 2.57 24.72
C LEU A 26 -23.88 3.62 23.61
N VAL A 27 -24.43 3.35 22.42
CA VAL A 27 -24.43 4.31 21.31
C VAL A 27 -25.33 5.50 21.65
N GLU A 28 -26.53 5.24 22.15
CA GLU A 28 -27.47 6.30 22.56
C GLU A 28 -26.90 7.18 23.66
N GLU A 29 -26.34 6.58 24.72
CA GLU A 29 -25.74 7.31 25.85
C GLU A 29 -24.66 8.27 25.38
N TYR A 30 -23.84 7.92 24.38
CA TYR A 30 -22.83 8.84 23.84
C TYR A 30 -23.45 10.14 23.29
N TYR A 31 -24.58 10.03 22.59
CA TYR A 31 -25.27 11.17 21.97
C TYR A 31 -26.14 11.96 22.96
N THR A 32 -26.65 11.32 24.02
CA THR A 32 -27.56 11.97 24.99
C THR A 32 -26.83 12.59 26.17
N THR A 33 -25.69 12.01 26.56
CA THR A 33 -24.95 12.47 27.74
C THR A 33 -24.12 13.71 27.45
N THR A 34 -24.06 14.62 28.42
CA THR A 34 -23.16 15.79 28.38
C THR A 34 -21.87 15.55 29.18
N ASN A 35 -21.78 14.41 29.87
CA ASN A 35 -20.62 14.05 30.67
C ASN A 35 -19.53 13.39 29.80
N VAL A 36 -18.40 14.08 29.65
CA VAL A 36 -17.26 13.60 28.85
C VAL A 36 -16.70 12.28 29.38
N GLU A 37 -16.66 12.06 30.70
CA GLU A 37 -16.18 10.79 31.26
C GLU A 37 -17.12 9.64 30.92
N ALA A 38 -18.43 9.89 30.91
CA ALA A 38 -19.42 8.90 30.47
C ALA A 38 -19.23 8.58 28.98
N GLN A 39 -19.02 9.59 28.13
CA GLN A 39 -18.70 9.40 26.70
C GLN A 39 -17.42 8.56 26.52
N GLU A 40 -16.37 8.82 27.28
CA GLU A 40 -15.14 8.02 27.25
C GLU A 40 -15.40 6.56 27.66
N GLN A 41 -16.18 6.33 28.70
CA GLN A 41 -16.49 4.98 29.19
C GLN A 41 -17.32 4.18 28.18
N VAL A 42 -18.37 4.78 27.61
CA VAL A 42 -19.23 4.06 26.65
C VAL A 42 -18.50 3.77 25.34
N THR A 43 -17.68 4.71 24.86
CA THR A 43 -16.89 4.51 23.64
C THR A 43 -15.77 3.47 23.83
N ALA A 44 -15.15 3.40 25.01
CA ALA A 44 -14.22 2.33 25.35
C ALA A 44 -14.91 0.95 25.35
N ASN A 45 -16.13 0.87 25.91
CA ASN A 45 -16.91 -0.36 25.89
C ASN A 45 -17.29 -0.79 24.46
N LEU A 46 -17.70 0.15 23.61
CA LEU A 46 -17.99 -0.12 22.20
C LEU A 46 -16.76 -0.64 21.45
N ALA A 47 -15.59 -0.03 21.66
CA ALA A 47 -14.34 -0.48 21.06
C ALA A 47 -13.95 -1.91 21.50
N ASN A 48 -14.23 -2.27 22.76
CA ASN A 48 -14.05 -3.63 23.26
C ASN A 48 -15.03 -4.63 22.62
N PHE A 49 -16.29 -4.23 22.37
CA PHE A 49 -17.24 -5.07 21.65
C PHE A 49 -16.81 -5.36 20.21
N ALA A 50 -16.19 -4.38 19.54
CA ALA A 50 -15.71 -4.52 18.18
C ALA A 50 -14.64 -5.62 18.03
N TYR A 51 -13.96 -6.03 19.10
CA TYR A 51 -12.94 -7.09 19.07
C TYR A 51 -13.51 -8.48 18.72
N ASP A 52 -14.77 -8.76 19.06
CA ASP A 52 -15.37 -10.09 18.88
C ASP A 52 -16.42 -10.07 17.75
N PRO A 53 -16.21 -10.83 16.65
CA PRO A 53 -17.07 -10.79 15.46
C PRO A 53 -18.54 -11.08 15.71
N ILE A 54 -18.87 -11.80 16.79
CA ILE A 54 -20.25 -12.07 17.20
C ILE A 54 -21.06 -10.79 17.47
N ASN A 55 -20.39 -9.66 17.71
CA ASN A 55 -21.03 -8.37 17.97
C ASN A 55 -21.11 -7.47 16.72
N TRP A 56 -20.45 -7.82 15.61
CA TRP A 56 -20.33 -6.93 14.45
C TRP A 56 -21.68 -6.60 13.81
N GLU A 57 -22.58 -7.57 13.70
CA GLU A 57 -23.94 -7.32 13.19
C GLU A 57 -24.72 -6.31 14.06
N TYR A 58 -24.58 -6.38 15.39
CA TYR A 58 -25.21 -5.42 16.29
C TYR A 58 -24.58 -4.02 16.15
N LEU A 59 -23.25 -3.96 16.05
CA LEU A 59 -22.51 -2.70 15.87
C LEU A 59 -22.84 -2.04 14.53
N LYS A 60 -23.00 -2.82 13.45
CA LYS A 60 -23.43 -2.33 12.13
C LYS A 60 -24.85 -1.78 12.18
N LYS A 61 -25.79 -2.53 12.78
CA LYS A 61 -27.20 -2.12 12.91
C LYS A 61 -27.36 -0.80 13.68
N LYS A 62 -26.45 -0.51 14.61
CA LYS A 62 -26.45 0.73 15.42
C LYS A 62 -25.45 1.77 14.93
N GLU A 63 -24.96 1.64 13.71
CA GLU A 63 -24.06 2.60 13.06
C GLU A 63 -22.81 2.95 13.90
N ALA A 64 -22.32 2.01 14.71
CA ALA A 64 -21.19 2.25 15.61
C ALA A 64 -19.91 2.63 14.85
N ALA A 65 -19.74 2.15 13.61
CA ALA A 65 -18.63 2.56 12.74
C ALA A 65 -18.66 4.06 12.38
N GLN A 66 -19.85 4.61 12.15
CA GLN A 66 -20.05 6.03 11.89
C GLN A 66 -19.72 6.85 13.14
N LEU A 67 -20.22 6.43 14.31
CA LEU A 67 -19.84 7.00 15.59
C LEU A 67 -18.31 7.00 15.76
N PHE A 68 -17.63 5.87 15.52
CA PHE A 68 -16.17 5.82 15.66
C PHE A 68 -15.44 6.79 14.72
N LEU A 69 -15.92 7.01 13.48
CA LEU A 69 -15.36 8.01 12.57
C LEU A 69 -15.57 9.44 13.10
N GLU A 70 -16.71 9.73 13.72
CA GLU A 70 -16.98 11.02 14.38
C GLU A 70 -16.01 11.28 15.54
N LEU A 71 -15.71 10.25 16.34
CA LEU A 71 -14.76 10.36 17.46
C LEU A 71 -13.36 10.79 17.00
N LEU A 72 -12.93 10.39 15.80
CA LEU A 72 -11.61 10.76 15.26
C LEU A 72 -11.45 12.27 15.05
N ARG A 73 -12.56 12.99 14.89
CA ARG A 73 -12.62 14.45 14.70
C ARG A 73 -12.75 15.22 16.01
N SER A 74 -12.92 14.53 17.13
CA SER A 74 -13.03 15.18 18.45
C SER A 74 -11.73 15.87 18.85
N ASN A 75 -11.78 16.77 19.84
CA ASN A 75 -10.57 17.34 20.45
C ASN A 75 -10.04 16.49 21.62
N ASN A 76 -10.68 15.36 21.93
CA ASN A 76 -10.34 14.51 23.05
C ASN A 76 -9.55 13.28 22.55
N ASP A 77 -8.29 13.16 22.98
CA ASP A 77 -7.41 12.08 22.54
C ASP A 77 -7.86 10.69 23.01
N ARG A 78 -8.59 10.57 24.13
CA ARG A 78 -9.17 9.29 24.57
C ARG A 78 -10.30 8.86 23.64
N LEU A 79 -11.18 9.79 23.27
CA LEU A 79 -12.26 9.51 22.30
C LEU A 79 -11.68 9.12 20.94
N LYS A 80 -10.67 9.84 20.44
CA LYS A 80 -9.95 9.45 19.21
C LYS A 80 -9.37 8.04 19.31
N LEU A 81 -8.74 7.72 20.44
CA LEU A 81 -8.15 6.40 20.66
C LEU A 81 -9.22 5.29 20.66
N HIS A 82 -10.35 5.51 21.35
CA HIS A 82 -11.45 4.54 21.35
C HIS A 82 -12.05 4.36 19.95
N GLY A 83 -12.25 5.46 19.22
CA GLY A 83 -12.75 5.44 17.84
C GLY A 83 -11.83 4.64 16.92
N ILE A 84 -10.53 4.95 16.89
CA ILE A 84 -9.60 4.28 15.98
C ILE A 84 -9.37 2.81 16.36
N ALA A 85 -9.38 2.48 17.65
CA ALA A 85 -9.30 1.11 18.13
C ALA A 85 -10.56 0.31 17.75
N GLY A 86 -11.74 0.90 17.90
CA GLY A 86 -13.01 0.33 17.47
C GLY A 86 -13.00 0.01 15.98
N LEU A 87 -12.62 1.00 15.14
CA LEU A 87 -12.49 0.83 13.69
C LEU A 87 -11.49 -0.25 13.31
N SER A 88 -10.30 -0.26 13.92
CA SER A 88 -9.24 -1.25 13.67
C SER A 88 -9.68 -2.69 13.95
N ASN A 89 -10.55 -2.88 14.94
CA ASN A 89 -11.10 -4.19 15.27
C ASN A 89 -12.19 -4.63 14.28
N ILE A 90 -13.10 -3.73 13.89
CA ILE A 90 -14.24 -4.07 13.01
C ILE A 90 -13.89 -4.01 11.52
N SER A 91 -12.76 -3.40 11.12
CA SER A 91 -12.36 -3.24 9.71
C SER A 91 -12.03 -4.53 8.97
N LEU A 92 -12.02 -5.66 9.69
CA LEU A 92 -11.96 -7.01 9.10
C LEU A 92 -13.29 -7.45 8.47
N ASP A 93 -14.42 -6.85 8.85
CA ASP A 93 -15.70 -7.02 8.15
C ASP A 93 -15.63 -6.39 6.75
N HIS A 94 -16.14 -7.09 5.73
CA HIS A 94 -16.02 -6.66 4.34
C HIS A 94 -16.77 -5.36 4.03
N GLU A 95 -17.98 -5.19 4.57
CA GLU A 95 -18.81 -4.00 4.33
C GLU A 95 -18.17 -2.77 4.98
N ILE A 96 -17.68 -2.93 6.21
CA ILE A 96 -16.95 -1.87 6.90
C ILE A 96 -15.63 -1.55 6.20
N SER A 97 -14.89 -2.56 5.73
CA SER A 97 -13.65 -2.37 4.98
C SER A 97 -13.87 -1.53 3.71
N LEU A 98 -14.94 -1.81 2.96
CA LEU A 98 -15.34 -1.00 1.80
C LEU A 98 -15.74 0.42 2.20
N HIS A 99 -16.51 0.57 3.29
CA HIS A 99 -16.92 1.87 3.80
C HIS A 99 -15.74 2.76 4.22
N LEU A 100 -14.74 2.20 4.90
CA LEU A 100 -13.53 2.90 5.32
C LEU A 100 -12.58 3.20 4.16
N SER A 101 -12.60 2.36 3.11
CA SER A 101 -11.81 2.55 1.90
C SER A 101 -12.28 3.73 1.04
N ASN A 102 -13.50 4.22 1.24
CA ASN A 102 -14.00 5.41 0.54
C ASN A 102 -13.08 6.61 0.82
N SER A 103 -12.76 7.38 -0.22
CA SER A 103 -11.81 8.51 -0.14
C SER A 103 -12.15 9.54 0.94
N VAL A 104 -13.43 9.78 1.22
CA VAL A 104 -13.89 10.73 2.26
C VAL A 104 -13.57 10.20 3.66
N ASN A 105 -13.90 8.93 3.93
CA ASN A 105 -13.71 8.31 5.23
C ASN A 105 -12.24 8.01 5.50
N PHE A 106 -11.53 7.50 4.50
CA PHE A 106 -10.10 7.24 4.59
C PHE A 106 -9.32 8.52 4.92
N LYS A 107 -9.72 9.66 4.35
CA LYS A 107 -9.06 10.94 4.63
C LYS A 107 -9.09 11.31 6.12
N ILE A 108 -10.15 10.94 6.86
CA ILE A 108 -10.22 11.16 8.31
C ILE A 108 -9.12 10.35 9.04
N ILE A 109 -8.94 9.09 8.65
CA ILE A 109 -7.91 8.20 9.20
C ILE A 109 -6.51 8.70 8.82
N GLN A 110 -6.34 9.16 7.58
CA GLN A 110 -5.10 9.74 7.08
C GLN A 110 -4.72 11.00 7.85
N GLU A 111 -5.64 11.95 8.03
CA GLU A 111 -5.42 13.16 8.82
C GLU A 111 -5.01 12.82 10.27
N LEU A 112 -5.64 11.80 10.87
CA LEU A 112 -5.27 11.33 12.21
C LEU A 112 -3.85 10.74 12.26
N LEU A 113 -3.47 9.92 11.26
CA LEU A 113 -2.11 9.36 11.13
C LEU A 113 -1.05 10.46 10.98
N LEU A 114 -1.34 11.48 10.15
CA LEU A 114 -0.41 12.57 9.86
C LEU A 114 -0.14 13.45 11.07
N ASN A 115 -1.17 13.70 11.90
CA ASN A 115 -1.11 14.70 12.96
C ASN A 115 -0.86 14.12 14.37
N SER A 116 -1.17 12.84 14.62
CA SER A 116 -1.04 12.24 15.96
C SER A 116 0.40 11.86 16.32
N GLN A 117 0.78 12.05 17.59
CA GLN A 117 2.01 11.50 18.19
C GLN A 117 1.73 10.36 19.19
N ASN A 118 0.46 10.04 19.42
CA ASN A 118 0.08 8.95 20.32
C ASN A 118 0.36 7.60 19.65
N THR A 119 1.24 6.81 20.26
CA THR A 119 1.71 5.55 19.66
C THR A 119 0.61 4.51 19.46
N GLU A 120 -0.41 4.45 20.32
CA GLU A 120 -1.53 3.52 20.15
C GLU A 120 -2.49 3.99 19.05
N ILE A 121 -2.68 5.30 18.88
CA ILE A 121 -3.43 5.84 17.73
C ILE A 121 -2.70 5.50 16.43
N LEU A 122 -1.40 5.76 16.37
CA LEU A 122 -0.58 5.47 15.19
C LEU A 122 -0.59 3.97 14.85
N LEU A 123 -0.50 3.11 15.86
CA LEU A 123 -0.57 1.66 15.69
C LEU A 123 -1.88 1.22 15.05
N ASN A 124 -3.01 1.74 15.53
CA ASN A 124 -4.33 1.41 14.98
C ASN A 124 -4.51 1.98 13.57
N CYS A 125 -4.06 3.21 13.30
CA CYS A 125 -4.07 3.76 11.93
C CYS A 125 -3.26 2.88 10.96
N CYS A 126 -2.04 2.49 11.33
CA CYS A 126 -1.22 1.59 10.53
C CYS A 126 -1.89 0.22 10.33
N THR A 127 -2.54 -0.31 11.37
CA THR A 127 -3.25 -1.59 11.29
C THR A 127 -4.42 -1.54 10.32
N ILE A 128 -5.25 -0.49 10.37
CA ILE A 128 -6.35 -0.29 9.41
C ILE A 128 -5.80 -0.20 8.00
N ILE A 129 -4.78 0.64 7.76
CA ILE A 129 -4.16 0.78 6.43
C ILE A 129 -3.68 -0.57 5.90
N TYR A 130 -3.01 -1.38 6.74
CA TYR A 130 -2.54 -2.71 6.34
C TYR A 130 -3.71 -3.62 5.95
N GLN A 131 -4.77 -3.66 6.76
CA GLN A 131 -5.95 -4.48 6.50
C GLN A 131 -6.68 -4.05 5.21
N LEU A 132 -6.87 -2.74 5.00
CA LEU A 132 -7.50 -2.22 3.78
C LEU A 132 -6.68 -2.60 2.54
N LEU A 133 -5.36 -2.45 2.58
CA LEU A 133 -4.49 -2.79 1.46
C LEU A 133 -4.45 -4.29 1.16
N ASN A 134 -4.59 -5.14 2.19
CA ASN A 134 -4.68 -6.59 2.01
C ASN A 134 -6.03 -7.02 1.42
N ASN A 135 -7.12 -6.33 1.77
CA ASN A 135 -8.47 -6.69 1.35
C ASN A 135 -8.88 -6.11 -0.02
N GLN A 136 -8.12 -5.16 -0.58
CA GLN A 136 -8.48 -4.51 -1.84
C GLN A 136 -7.98 -5.23 -3.10
N GLN A 137 -8.89 -5.43 -4.05
CA GLN A 137 -8.61 -5.70 -5.46
C GLN A 137 -8.84 -4.41 -6.28
N GLY A 138 -7.92 -3.45 -6.27
CA GLY A 138 -8.11 -2.16 -6.94
C GLY A 138 -6.97 -1.15 -6.77
N GLU A 139 -7.19 0.09 -7.22
CA GLU A 139 -6.21 1.20 -7.16
C GLU A 139 -5.88 1.59 -5.71
N ARG A 140 -4.61 1.39 -5.33
CA ARG A 140 -4.07 1.66 -3.98
C ARG A 140 -3.61 3.11 -3.78
N GLY A 141 -3.74 3.95 -4.81
CA GLY A 141 -3.09 5.26 -4.92
C GLY A 141 -3.51 6.25 -3.83
N ASP A 142 -4.80 6.29 -3.49
CA ASP A 142 -5.33 7.22 -2.48
C ASP A 142 -4.87 6.87 -1.06
N ILE A 143 -4.81 5.57 -0.75
CA ILE A 143 -4.36 5.07 0.56
C ILE A 143 -2.86 5.31 0.73
N LEU A 144 -2.08 4.94 -0.29
CA LEU A 144 -0.62 5.07 -0.33
C LEU A 144 -0.16 6.40 -0.93
N SER A 145 -0.84 7.49 -0.57
CA SER A 145 -0.40 8.83 -0.95
C SER A 145 1.04 9.10 -0.47
N ARG A 146 1.74 10.04 -1.13
CA ARG A 146 3.10 10.44 -0.76
C ARG A 146 3.21 10.81 0.72
N ASP A 147 2.21 11.51 1.27
CA ASP A 147 2.22 11.95 2.66
C ASP A 147 2.01 10.77 3.62
N THR A 148 1.12 9.83 3.28
CA THR A 148 0.95 8.58 4.05
C THR A 148 2.26 7.80 4.11
N VAL A 149 2.91 7.58 2.97
CA VAL A 149 4.15 6.80 2.89
C VAL A 149 5.28 7.47 3.67
N LYS A 150 5.49 8.78 3.48
CA LYS A 150 6.48 9.55 4.25
C LYS A 150 6.21 9.48 5.75
N ARG A 151 4.95 9.56 6.17
CA ARG A 151 4.59 9.44 7.58
C ARG A 151 4.90 8.05 8.13
N ILE A 152 4.59 6.98 7.40
CA ILE A 152 4.91 5.61 7.82
C ILE A 152 6.44 5.39 7.92
N GLN A 153 7.23 5.91 6.97
CA GLN A 153 8.70 5.88 7.04
C GLN A 153 9.23 6.63 8.27
N HIS A 154 8.65 7.80 8.57
CA HIS A 154 8.98 8.54 9.78
C HIS A 154 8.63 7.75 11.03
N ILE A 155 7.44 7.15 11.10
CA ILE A 155 7.01 6.31 12.25
C ILE A 155 7.98 5.15 12.47
N ASN A 156 8.36 4.43 11.42
CA ASN A 156 9.30 3.32 11.51
C ASN A 156 10.67 3.76 12.08
N SER A 157 11.17 4.91 11.63
CA SER A 157 12.47 5.43 12.08
C SER A 157 12.45 6.04 13.48
N GLN A 158 11.38 6.78 13.86
CA GLN A 158 11.25 7.41 15.17
C GLN A 158 10.95 6.42 16.29
N TYR A 159 10.01 5.50 16.07
CA TYR A 159 9.45 4.66 17.14
C TYR A 159 10.06 3.25 17.20
N LYS A 160 11.34 3.09 16.84
CA LYS A 160 12.05 1.79 16.84
C LYS A 160 11.99 1.03 18.17
N ASN A 161 11.90 1.75 19.29
CA ASN A 161 11.78 1.14 20.62
C ASN A 161 10.39 0.56 20.90
N ASN A 162 9.35 1.02 20.20
CA ASN A 162 8.02 0.43 20.25
C ASN A 162 7.92 -0.70 19.21
N LYS A 163 8.20 -1.93 19.63
CA LYS A 163 8.22 -3.10 18.75
C LYS A 163 6.93 -3.29 17.95
N ARG A 164 5.75 -3.02 18.53
CA ARG A 164 4.47 -3.19 17.82
C ARG A 164 4.38 -2.23 16.65
N LEU A 165 4.67 -0.96 16.90
CA LEU A 165 4.59 0.10 15.91
C LEU A 165 5.71 -0.01 14.85
N ALA A 166 6.93 -0.35 15.27
CA ALA A 166 8.05 -0.63 14.37
C ALA A 166 7.72 -1.79 13.42
N ASN A 167 7.22 -2.92 13.95
CA ASN A 167 6.90 -4.08 13.13
C ASN A 167 5.78 -3.79 12.12
N ILE A 168 4.66 -3.18 12.53
CA ILE A 168 3.56 -2.93 11.58
C ILE A 168 3.95 -1.92 10.50
N SER A 169 4.73 -0.89 10.86
CA SER A 169 5.21 0.10 9.90
C SER A 169 6.25 -0.49 8.96
N GLU A 170 7.12 -1.39 9.44
CA GLU A 170 8.01 -2.17 8.59
C GLU A 170 7.22 -3.06 7.63
N LEU A 171 6.24 -3.83 8.10
CA LEU A 171 5.39 -4.67 7.25
C LEU A 171 4.69 -3.85 6.17
N LEU A 172 4.08 -2.70 6.52
CA LEU A 172 3.48 -1.78 5.54
C LEU A 172 4.48 -1.35 4.46
N LEU A 173 5.70 -0.98 4.88
CA LEU A 173 6.72 -0.53 3.96
C LEU A 173 7.20 -1.65 3.04
N LEU A 174 7.36 -2.87 3.57
CA LEU A 174 7.85 -4.02 2.82
C LEU A 174 6.79 -4.59 1.88
N ASP A 175 5.53 -4.67 2.32
CA ASP A 175 4.46 -5.34 1.57
C ASP A 175 3.83 -4.40 0.53
N PHE A 176 3.71 -3.11 0.85
CA PHE A 176 2.92 -2.17 0.06
C PHE A 176 3.70 -0.94 -0.41
N CYS A 177 4.63 -0.42 0.39
CA CYS A 177 5.38 0.79 0.02
C CYS A 177 6.71 0.51 -0.69
N ARG A 178 6.96 -0.72 -1.17
CA ARG A 178 8.03 -1.02 -2.12
C ARG A 178 7.68 -0.46 -3.52
N ARG A 179 7.69 0.87 -3.61
CA ARG A 179 7.68 1.74 -4.80
C ARG A 179 6.49 1.65 -5.77
N TYR A 180 5.59 2.62 -5.61
CA TYR A 180 5.13 3.45 -6.70
C TYR A 180 5.55 4.89 -6.40
N GLU A 181 6.71 5.33 -6.92
CA GLU A 181 6.99 6.77 -7.00
C GLU A 181 6.82 7.18 -8.46
N PHE A 182 5.67 7.76 -8.77
CA PHE A 182 5.47 8.50 -10.01
C PHE A 182 6.01 9.92 -9.79
N THR A 183 7.10 10.27 -10.47
CA THR A 183 7.51 11.66 -10.61
C THR A 183 6.98 12.19 -11.93
N GLU A 184 6.00 13.08 -11.87
CA GLU A 184 5.77 14.00 -12.97
C GLU A 184 6.88 15.04 -12.95
N GLU A 185 7.74 15.03 -13.96
CA GLU A 185 8.64 16.17 -14.18
C GLU A 185 7.83 17.38 -14.66
N PRO A 186 8.13 18.60 -14.16
CA PRO A 186 7.64 19.82 -14.76
C PRO A 186 8.15 19.90 -16.20
N ALA A 187 7.29 20.34 -17.12
CA ALA A 187 7.69 20.67 -18.47
C ALA A 187 8.80 21.75 -18.42
N ASN A 188 10.05 21.32 -18.65
CA ASN A 188 11.13 22.04 -19.34
C ASN A 188 12.50 21.54 -18.86
N SER A 189 13.08 20.58 -19.58
CA SER A 189 14.54 20.50 -19.73
C SER A 189 14.86 20.12 -21.18
N SER A 190 15.19 21.16 -21.94
CA SER A 190 15.78 21.07 -23.26
C SER A 190 17.16 20.42 -23.15
N PHE A 191 17.42 19.26 -23.76
CA PHE A 191 18.73 18.84 -24.32
C PHE A 191 18.65 17.40 -24.89
N PHE A 192 18.43 17.26 -26.20
CA PHE A 192 19.36 16.63 -27.16
C PHE A 192 18.69 16.53 -28.54
N LYS A 193 19.25 17.28 -29.50
CA LYS A 193 18.97 17.19 -30.93
C LYS A 193 19.78 16.01 -31.48
N ILE A 194 19.11 14.96 -31.96
CA ILE A 194 19.59 14.19 -33.10
C ILE A 194 18.43 14.11 -34.10
N CYS A 195 18.73 14.60 -35.30
CA CYS A 195 17.83 14.75 -36.41
C CYS A 195 17.53 13.38 -37.03
N LEU A 196 16.26 12.99 -37.10
CA LEU A 196 15.71 12.13 -38.15
C LEU A 196 14.28 12.57 -38.40
N SER A 197 14.09 13.23 -39.54
CA SER A 197 12.83 13.77 -40.02
C SER A 197 11.88 12.66 -40.45
N THR A 198 10.77 12.50 -39.74
CA THR A 198 9.42 12.25 -40.29
C THR A 198 8.39 12.63 -39.22
N THR A 199 7.31 13.24 -39.67
CA THR A 199 6.21 13.88 -38.91
C THR A 199 5.69 12.99 -37.76
N PRO A 200 5.53 13.50 -36.52
CA PRO A 200 5.19 12.65 -35.37
C PRO A 200 3.70 12.34 -35.33
N ALA A 201 3.36 11.06 -35.49
CA ALA A 201 2.20 10.48 -34.81
C ALA A 201 2.43 10.62 -33.29
N ALA A 202 1.36 10.86 -32.52
CA ALA A 202 1.43 11.14 -31.09
C ALA A 202 2.14 10.02 -30.32
N GLN A 203 3.44 10.18 -30.04
CA GLN A 203 4.27 9.19 -29.35
C GLN A 203 3.80 9.03 -27.89
N GLN A 204 3.68 7.79 -27.46
CA GLN A 204 3.40 7.36 -26.10
C GLN A 204 4.46 7.96 -25.17
N LYS A 205 3.99 8.58 -24.09
CA LYS A 205 4.85 9.24 -23.09
C LYS A 205 5.86 8.24 -22.55
N PRO A 206 7.14 8.62 -22.37
CA PRO A 206 8.14 7.73 -21.79
C PRO A 206 7.70 7.24 -20.41
N ILE A 207 7.89 5.94 -20.16
CA ILE A 207 7.56 5.29 -18.90
C ILE A 207 8.82 5.29 -18.04
N LYS A 208 8.73 5.83 -16.81
CA LYS A 208 9.83 5.88 -15.84
C LYS A 208 9.44 5.08 -14.60
N LEU A 209 10.41 4.38 -14.01
CA LEU A 209 10.28 3.72 -12.70
C LEU A 209 11.60 3.84 -11.95
N VAL A 210 11.55 4.27 -10.70
CA VAL A 210 12.69 4.19 -9.79
C VAL A 210 12.58 2.92 -8.95
N LYS A 211 13.68 2.17 -8.78
CA LYS A 211 13.78 0.98 -7.92
C LYS A 211 15.12 0.93 -7.17
N ILE A 212 15.19 0.30 -6.02
CA ILE A 212 16.36 -0.08 -5.22
C ILE A 212 16.06 -1.51 -4.83
N PHE A 213 16.99 -2.40 -5.17
CA PHE A 213 16.90 -3.81 -4.87
C PHE A 213 17.51 -4.06 -3.50
N SER A 214 16.77 -4.71 -2.61
CA SER A 214 17.26 -5.18 -1.32
C SER A 214 17.80 -6.61 -1.43
N GLN A 215 18.54 -7.06 -0.42
CA GLN A 215 18.95 -8.46 -0.33
C GLN A 215 17.75 -9.42 -0.37
N GLN A 216 16.66 -9.08 0.33
CA GLN A 216 15.46 -9.90 0.34
C GLN A 216 14.84 -10.04 -1.06
N ASP A 217 14.93 -9.00 -1.91
CA ASP A 217 14.46 -9.09 -3.29
C ASP A 217 15.29 -10.08 -4.10
N LEU A 218 16.61 -10.09 -3.91
CA LEU A 218 17.52 -11.06 -4.57
C LEU A 218 17.24 -12.48 -4.08
N ASP A 219 17.07 -12.68 -2.76
CA ASP A 219 16.77 -13.99 -2.18
C ASP A 219 15.41 -14.52 -2.68
N ASN A 220 14.40 -13.65 -2.78
CA ASN A 220 13.09 -14.01 -3.31
C ASN A 220 13.16 -14.37 -4.79
N PHE A 221 13.89 -13.58 -5.58
CA PHE A 221 14.08 -13.86 -7.01
C PHE A 221 14.84 -15.18 -7.20
N SER A 222 15.90 -15.40 -6.44
CA SER A 222 16.67 -16.65 -6.42
C SER A 222 15.81 -17.87 -6.13
N ARG A 223 14.93 -17.81 -5.11
CA ARG A 223 13.99 -18.90 -4.80
C ARG A 223 12.98 -19.13 -5.92
N LEU A 224 12.49 -18.05 -6.53
CA LEU A 224 11.50 -18.11 -7.61
C LEU A 224 12.09 -18.71 -8.89
N THR A 225 13.31 -18.33 -9.25
CA THR A 225 13.96 -18.74 -10.51
C THR A 225 14.86 -19.95 -10.38
N GLY A 226 15.24 -20.33 -9.15
CA GLY A 226 16.23 -21.36 -8.90
C GLY A 226 17.65 -20.93 -9.25
N ASP A 227 17.97 -19.63 -9.17
CA ASP A 227 19.33 -19.09 -9.39
C ASP A 227 20.01 -18.73 -8.06
N PRO A 228 20.73 -19.66 -7.41
CA PRO A 228 21.40 -19.43 -6.13
C PRO A 228 22.83 -18.89 -6.29
N ASN A 229 23.17 -18.27 -7.43
CA ASN A 229 24.54 -17.82 -7.68
C ASN A 229 25.05 -16.92 -6.53
N PRO A 230 26.20 -17.24 -5.89
CA PRO A 230 26.71 -16.51 -4.72
C PRO A 230 26.82 -15.00 -4.89
N ILE A 231 27.00 -14.51 -6.12
CA ILE A 231 27.07 -13.07 -6.45
C ILE A 231 25.81 -12.28 -6.08
N HIS A 232 24.69 -12.97 -5.84
CA HIS A 232 23.42 -12.38 -5.43
C HIS A 232 23.15 -12.50 -3.93
N SER A 233 24.03 -13.17 -3.17
CA SER A 233 23.74 -13.63 -1.82
C SER A 233 24.61 -12.95 -0.75
N ASN A 234 24.24 -13.18 0.51
CA ASN A 234 24.99 -12.73 1.68
C ASN A 234 26.35 -13.41 1.87
N SER A 235 26.71 -14.39 1.04
CA SER A 235 28.02 -15.05 1.12
C SER A 235 29.18 -14.16 0.68
N ILE A 236 28.89 -13.01 0.04
CA ILE A 236 29.90 -12.02 -0.35
C ILE A 236 29.59 -10.65 0.29
N PRO A 237 30.59 -9.75 0.38
CA PRO A 237 30.40 -8.39 0.89
C PRO A 237 29.30 -7.64 0.13
N GLU A 238 28.56 -6.79 0.83
CA GLU A 238 27.39 -6.08 0.29
C GLU A 238 27.73 -5.25 -0.96
N GLU A 239 28.86 -4.55 -0.92
CA GLU A 239 29.41 -3.75 -2.02
C GLU A 239 29.80 -4.58 -3.25
N SER A 240 29.90 -5.91 -3.11
CA SER A 240 30.20 -6.86 -4.19
C SER A 240 28.94 -7.54 -4.74
N ARG A 241 27.79 -7.42 -4.07
CA ARG A 241 26.54 -8.05 -4.50
C ARG A 241 25.97 -7.36 -5.73
N MET A 242 25.40 -8.18 -6.61
CA MET A 242 24.83 -7.74 -7.88
C MET A 242 23.38 -8.17 -7.98
N VAL A 243 22.54 -7.34 -8.60
CA VAL A 243 21.17 -7.70 -8.95
C VAL A 243 21.21 -8.69 -10.12
N HIS A 244 20.36 -9.72 -10.08
CA HIS A 244 20.21 -10.66 -11.20
C HIS A 244 19.86 -9.90 -12.49
N GLY A 245 20.59 -10.14 -13.58
CA GLY A 245 20.30 -9.51 -14.87
C GLY A 245 18.88 -9.85 -15.37
N ALA A 246 18.45 -11.10 -15.16
CA ALA A 246 17.08 -11.53 -15.47
C ALA A 246 16.01 -10.77 -14.65
N PHE A 247 16.34 -10.35 -13.42
CA PHE A 247 15.42 -9.57 -12.60
C PHE A 247 15.24 -8.16 -13.15
N LEU A 248 16.31 -7.53 -13.67
CA LEU A 248 16.21 -6.25 -14.37
C LEU A 248 15.29 -6.37 -15.60
N ASN A 249 15.39 -7.45 -16.36
CA ASN A 249 14.49 -7.70 -17.50
C ASN A 249 13.06 -7.99 -17.06
N ALA A 250 12.84 -8.69 -15.93
CA ALA A 250 11.52 -8.93 -15.37
C ALA A 250 10.80 -7.62 -14.98
N ILE A 251 11.54 -6.61 -14.50
CA ILE A 251 10.99 -5.27 -14.26
C ILE A 251 10.51 -4.62 -15.57
N ILE A 252 11.30 -4.71 -16.65
CA ILE A 252 10.90 -4.20 -17.97
C ILE A 252 9.66 -4.92 -18.49
N ALA A 253 9.58 -6.24 -18.34
CA ALA A 253 8.41 -7.02 -18.74
C ALA A 253 7.15 -6.58 -17.96
N GLY A 254 7.27 -6.36 -16.64
CA GLY A 254 6.18 -5.83 -15.81
C GLY A 254 5.73 -4.43 -16.23
N LEU A 255 6.67 -3.53 -16.51
CA LEU A 255 6.37 -2.19 -17.01
C LEU A 255 5.67 -2.24 -18.38
N ILE A 256 6.12 -3.11 -19.28
CA ILE A 256 5.46 -3.30 -20.58
C ILE A 256 4.03 -3.81 -20.38
N GLY A 257 3.84 -4.86 -19.58
CA GLY A 257 2.52 -5.46 -19.35
C GLY A 257 1.53 -4.53 -18.64
N THR A 258 2.01 -3.54 -17.89
CA THR A 258 1.17 -2.62 -17.10
C THR A 258 0.86 -1.32 -17.85
N HIS A 259 1.80 -0.80 -18.64
CA HIS A 259 1.69 0.54 -19.24
C HIS A 259 1.41 0.55 -20.74
N PHE A 260 1.55 -0.58 -21.42
CA PHE A 260 1.11 -0.73 -22.81
C PHE A 260 -0.33 -1.26 -22.84
N PRO A 261 -1.06 -1.08 -23.96
CA PRO A 261 -2.44 -1.56 -24.08
C PRO A 261 -2.58 -3.03 -23.65
N PRO A 262 -3.65 -3.39 -22.93
CA PRO A 262 -3.91 -4.77 -22.53
C PRO A 262 -3.86 -5.73 -23.73
N GLY A 263 -3.23 -6.90 -23.52
CA GLY A 263 -2.99 -7.87 -24.59
C GLY A 263 -1.75 -7.58 -25.45
N THR A 264 -0.90 -6.64 -25.04
CA THR A 264 0.44 -6.45 -25.64
C THR A 264 1.28 -7.70 -25.43
N ILE A 265 1.90 -8.20 -26.50
CA ILE A 265 2.78 -9.38 -26.47
C ILE A 265 4.22 -8.95 -26.77
N VAL A 266 5.16 -9.36 -25.93
CA VAL A 266 6.59 -9.19 -26.20
C VAL A 266 7.02 -10.27 -27.20
N LEU A 267 7.42 -9.85 -28.40
CA LEU A 267 7.85 -10.76 -29.47
C LEU A 267 9.34 -11.08 -29.40
N GLU A 268 10.15 -10.06 -29.08
CA GLU A 268 11.61 -10.17 -29.07
C GLU A 268 12.16 -9.18 -28.05
N GLN A 269 13.20 -9.57 -27.32
CA GLN A 269 14.01 -8.67 -26.50
C GLN A 269 15.49 -8.94 -26.75
N SER A 270 16.25 -7.86 -26.92
CA SER A 270 17.71 -7.90 -27.00
C SER A 270 18.27 -6.86 -26.04
N PHE A 271 19.16 -7.28 -25.15
CA PHE A 271 19.68 -6.43 -24.08
C PHE A 271 21.09 -6.84 -23.67
N LYS A 272 21.75 -5.95 -22.93
CA LYS A 272 23.08 -6.15 -22.35
C LYS A 272 23.16 -5.49 -20.98
N PHE A 273 24.20 -5.85 -20.23
CA PHE A 273 24.47 -5.36 -18.89
C PHE A 273 25.82 -4.61 -18.88
N PRO A 274 25.88 -3.32 -19.25
CA PRO A 274 27.15 -2.62 -19.43
C PRO A 274 27.97 -2.49 -18.14
N LYS A 275 27.31 -2.43 -16.99
CA LYS A 275 27.93 -2.30 -15.66
C LYS A 275 27.16 -3.13 -14.62
N PRO A 276 27.80 -3.57 -13.53
CA PRO A 276 27.12 -4.21 -12.41
C PRO A 276 26.01 -3.35 -11.83
N CYS A 277 24.83 -3.91 -11.64
CA CYS A 277 23.74 -3.29 -10.89
C CYS A 277 23.85 -3.68 -9.42
N ARG A 278 24.01 -2.71 -8.52
CA ARG A 278 24.23 -2.93 -7.07
C ARG A 278 22.94 -2.90 -6.28
N ILE A 279 22.88 -3.65 -5.18
CA ILE A 279 21.79 -3.55 -4.21
C ILE A 279 21.90 -2.26 -3.40
N ASN A 280 20.81 -1.85 -2.77
CA ASN A 280 20.74 -0.65 -1.92
C ASN A 280 21.13 0.68 -2.62
N VAL A 281 21.24 0.67 -3.95
CA VAL A 281 21.47 1.83 -4.81
C VAL A 281 20.26 2.04 -5.73
N GLU A 282 19.89 3.30 -5.94
CA GLU A 282 18.79 3.69 -6.81
C GLU A 282 19.03 3.32 -8.27
N CYS A 283 18.02 2.72 -8.89
CA CYS A 283 17.94 2.21 -10.24
C CYS A 283 16.80 2.93 -10.97
N GLU A 284 17.12 3.77 -11.93
CA GLU A 284 16.16 4.49 -12.74
C GLU A 284 15.92 3.75 -14.06
N PHE A 285 14.76 3.12 -14.20
CA PHE A 285 14.30 2.48 -15.43
C PHE A 285 13.55 3.48 -16.30
N LEU A 286 13.80 3.44 -17.60
CA LEU A 286 13.18 4.32 -18.59
C LEU A 286 12.92 3.57 -19.88
N ILE A 287 11.66 3.56 -20.32
CA ILE A 287 11.21 2.98 -21.59
C ILE A 287 10.77 4.10 -22.52
N ARG A 288 11.24 4.06 -23.78
CA ARG A 288 10.88 4.99 -24.85
C ARG A 288 10.37 4.23 -26.06
N THR A 289 9.23 4.65 -26.59
CA THR A 289 8.68 4.10 -27.83
C THR A 289 9.38 4.74 -29.04
N GLN A 290 9.97 3.91 -29.90
CA GLN A 290 10.68 4.36 -31.10
C GLN A 290 9.74 4.48 -32.30
N ASN A 291 8.79 3.54 -32.42
CA ASN A 291 7.75 3.58 -33.44
C ASN A 291 6.46 3.00 -32.88
N GLU A 292 5.33 3.46 -33.43
CA GLU A 292 4.00 3.00 -33.07
C GLU A 292 3.32 2.41 -34.29
N ARG A 293 3.40 1.08 -34.38
CA ARG A 293 2.78 0.30 -35.43
C ARG A 293 2.16 -0.94 -34.78
N LYS A 294 1.62 -1.85 -35.60
CA LYS A 294 1.19 -3.17 -35.10
C LYS A 294 2.32 -3.90 -34.37
N ILE A 295 3.54 -3.81 -34.91
CA ILE A 295 4.77 -4.21 -34.22
C ILE A 295 5.50 -2.92 -33.85
N SER A 296 5.46 -2.57 -32.57
CA SER A 296 6.12 -1.39 -32.01
C SER A 296 7.48 -1.76 -31.43
N THR A 297 8.48 -0.94 -31.69
CA THR A 297 9.81 -1.07 -31.10
C THR A 297 9.92 -0.11 -29.94
N VAL A 298 10.35 -0.63 -28.79
CA VAL A 298 10.68 0.17 -27.61
C VAL A 298 12.14 -0.02 -27.24
N THR A 299 12.77 1.04 -26.75
CA THR A 299 14.10 1.01 -26.14
C THR A 299 13.95 1.22 -24.65
N TYR A 300 14.77 0.55 -23.85
CA TYR A 300 14.78 0.71 -22.41
C TYR A 300 16.20 0.78 -21.86
N GLU A 301 16.36 1.55 -20.80
CA GLU A 301 17.59 1.65 -20.03
C GLU A 301 17.28 1.63 -18.53
N CYS A 302 18.25 1.18 -17.74
CA CYS A 302 18.29 1.27 -16.29
C CYS A 302 19.62 1.90 -15.86
N LYS A 303 19.57 2.94 -15.04
CA LYS A 303 20.74 3.67 -14.55
C LYS A 303 20.91 3.61 -13.04
N GLN A 304 22.15 3.61 -12.56
CA GLN A 304 22.51 3.90 -11.17
C GLN A 304 23.42 5.14 -11.15
N GLY A 305 22.85 6.30 -10.81
CA GLY A 305 23.49 7.60 -11.06
C GLY A 305 23.77 7.78 -12.55
N ASP A 306 25.00 8.18 -12.90
CA ASP A 306 25.41 8.37 -14.31
C ASP A 306 25.71 7.05 -15.06
N ASN A 307 25.61 5.89 -14.39
CA ASN A 307 26.00 4.61 -14.94
C ASN A 307 24.80 3.86 -15.52
N VAL A 308 24.81 3.59 -16.83
CA VAL A 308 23.90 2.60 -17.44
C VAL A 308 24.33 1.20 -17.01
N VAL A 309 23.45 0.50 -16.29
CA VAL A 309 23.70 -0.86 -15.77
C VAL A 309 22.96 -1.93 -16.58
N PHE A 310 21.90 -1.54 -17.28
CA PHE A 310 21.14 -2.43 -18.16
C PHE A 310 20.48 -1.61 -19.27
N GLU A 311 20.58 -2.07 -20.51
CA GLU A 311 19.94 -1.42 -21.65
C GLU A 311 19.57 -2.43 -22.73
N GLY A 312 18.52 -2.11 -23.48
CA GLY A 312 18.05 -2.98 -24.53
C GLY A 312 16.92 -2.41 -25.36
N LEU A 313 16.40 -3.28 -26.21
CA LEU A 313 15.27 -3.04 -27.10
C LEU A 313 14.30 -4.21 -27.06
N ALA A 314 13.03 -3.95 -27.30
CA ALA A 314 12.01 -4.96 -27.45
C ALA A 314 11.09 -4.66 -28.64
N LYS A 315 10.64 -5.72 -29.31
CA LYS A 315 9.56 -5.66 -30.29
C LYS A 315 8.27 -6.14 -29.63
N LEU A 316 7.25 -5.31 -29.70
CA LEU A 316 5.96 -5.51 -29.06
C LEU A 316 4.88 -5.66 -30.13
N LEU A 317 4.07 -6.70 -30.05
CA LEU A 317 2.82 -6.78 -30.80
C LEU A 317 1.75 -6.03 -29.99
N ILE A 318 1.33 -4.87 -30.49
CA ILE A 318 0.24 -4.10 -29.88
C ILE A 318 -1.06 -4.52 -30.57
N SER A 319 -1.98 -5.10 -29.80
CA SER A 319 -3.31 -5.42 -30.28
C SER A 319 -4.22 -4.20 -30.15
N ASN A 320 -4.74 -3.70 -31.27
CA ASN A 320 -5.80 -2.67 -31.27
C ASN A 320 -7.19 -3.27 -31.06
N ASN A 321 -7.29 -4.60 -30.87
CA ASN A 321 -8.57 -5.20 -30.53
C ASN A 321 -8.83 -4.90 -29.07
N LYS A 322 -9.81 -4.02 -28.82
CA LYS A 322 -10.56 -4.01 -27.55
C LYS A 322 -10.85 -5.47 -27.22
N LEU A 323 -10.23 -5.98 -26.16
CA LEU A 323 -10.57 -7.30 -25.62
C LEU A 323 -12.10 -7.32 -25.51
N GLY A 324 -12.71 -8.14 -26.37
CA GLY A 324 -14.14 -8.17 -26.55
C GLY A 324 -14.80 -8.57 -25.24
N LYS A 325 -15.85 -7.82 -24.91
CA LYS A 325 -16.98 -8.08 -24.01
C LYS A 325 -16.92 -9.32 -23.13
#